data_AF-A0A7K3XC72-F1
#
_entry.id   AF-A0A7K3XC72-F1
#
_cell.length_a   1.000
_cell.length_b   1.000
_cell.length_c   1.000
_cell.angle_alpha   90.00
_cell.angle_beta   90.00
_cell.angle_gamma   90.00
#
_symmetry.space_group_name_H-M   'P 1'
#
loop_
_entity.id
_entity.type
_entity.pdbx_description
1 polymer ?
#
loop_
_entity_poly.entity_id
_entity_poly.type
_entity_poly.pdbx_seq_one_letter_code
_entity_poly.pdbx_strand_id
1 'polypeptide(L)'
;MTAARQPPRRRLDEQLIGAVIPTPLPRSAPPPAPMPALPAAVPPAREPVDDLVFDVARPDADGRVAARALLRALRWPPGHRLHIDVTRGLLLIRDPDRTGDDDIT
;
A
#
# COMPACT_ATOMS: atom_id res chain seq x y z
N MET A 1 56.99 39.14 44.05
CA MET A 1 55.64 38.57 43.86
C MET A 1 54.78 39.64 43.18
N THR A 2 54.58 39.53 41.87
CA THR A 2 53.85 40.55 41.08
C THR A 2 52.74 39.82 40.32
N ALA A 3 51.50 40.02 40.73
CA ALA A 3 50.33 39.42 40.08
C ALA A 3 49.97 40.21 38.82
N ALA A 4 49.98 39.55 37.66
CA ALA A 4 49.57 40.15 36.40
C ALA A 4 48.05 40.38 36.38
N ARG A 5 47.63 41.62 36.10
CA ARG A 5 46.22 41.98 35.88
C ARG A 5 45.75 41.35 34.58
N GLN A 6 44.70 40.55 34.66
CA GLN A 6 44.05 39.93 33.51
C GLN A 6 43.18 40.97 32.78
N PRO A 7 43.26 41.08 31.44
CA PRO A 7 42.47 42.06 30.69
C PRO A 7 40.97 41.70 30.72
N PRO A 8 40.08 42.70 30.58
CA PRO A 8 38.63 42.46 30.63
C PRO A 8 38.22 41.55 29.47
N ARG A 9 37.58 40.42 29.80
CA ARG A 9 36.97 39.54 28.81
C ARG A 9 35.82 40.30 28.16
N ARG A 10 36.01 40.78 26.92
CA ARG A 10 34.91 41.21 26.05
C ARG A 10 34.02 40.00 25.85
N ARG A 11 32.84 39.97 26.47
CA ARG A 11 31.76 39.11 26.01
C ARG A 11 31.35 39.66 24.65
N LEU A 12 31.74 38.97 23.59
CA LEU A 12 31.07 39.11 22.31
C LEU A 12 29.67 38.52 22.53
N ASP A 13 28.67 39.38 22.59
CA ASP A 13 27.29 38.93 22.49
C ASP A 13 27.11 38.33 21.09
N GLU A 14 27.20 37.00 21.00
CA GLU A 14 26.92 36.26 19.78
C GLU A 14 25.44 36.48 19.43
N GLN A 15 25.18 37.31 18.40
CA GLN A 15 23.83 37.49 17.89
C GLN A 15 23.51 36.41 16.88
N LEU A 16 22.42 35.67 17.12
CA LEU A 16 21.90 34.68 16.18
C LEU A 16 21.43 35.38 14.91
N ILE A 17 22.09 35.08 13.78
CA ILE A 17 21.62 35.53 12.47
C ILE A 17 20.46 34.63 12.08
N GLY A 18 19.27 35.21 11.96
CA GLY A 18 18.08 34.50 11.50
C GLY A 18 18.30 33.92 10.10
N ALA A 19 17.75 32.74 9.85
CA ALA A 19 17.83 32.11 8.54
C ALA A 19 17.14 32.98 7.48
N VAL A 20 17.90 33.44 6.49
CA VAL A 20 17.34 34.05 5.30
C VAL A 20 16.85 32.92 4.40
N ILE A 21 15.53 32.69 4.40
CA ILE A 21 14.88 31.76 3.46
C ILE A 21 14.46 32.58 2.23
N PRO A 22 15.10 32.40 1.06
CA PRO A 22 14.70 33.11 -0.14
C PRO A 22 13.27 32.72 -0.52
N THR A 23 12.44 33.70 -0.87
CA THR A 23 11.13 33.43 -1.44
C THR A 23 11.31 32.67 -2.76
N PRO A 24 10.68 31.49 -2.93
CA PRO A 24 10.77 30.75 -4.18
C PRO A 24 10.24 31.61 -5.34
N LEU A 25 11.04 31.72 -6.40
CA LEU A 25 10.59 32.37 -7.63
C LEU A 25 9.44 31.57 -8.26
N PRO A 26 8.44 32.23 -8.86
CA PRO A 26 7.40 31.55 -9.62
C PRO A 26 8.04 30.73 -10.74
N ARG A 27 7.71 29.43 -10.81
CA ARG A 27 8.13 28.54 -11.91
C ARG A 27 6.89 28.03 -12.62
N SER A 28 6.91 28.02 -13.94
CA SER A 28 5.88 27.33 -14.72
C SER A 28 5.90 25.84 -14.42
N ALA A 29 4.72 25.24 -14.29
CA ALA A 29 4.60 23.80 -14.14
C ALA A 29 5.13 23.10 -15.41
N PRO A 30 5.87 21.99 -15.27
CA PRO A 30 6.23 21.17 -16.42
C PRO A 30 4.96 20.59 -17.07
N PRO A 31 4.98 20.34 -18.39
CA PRO A 31 3.85 19.72 -19.07
C PRO A 31 3.56 18.32 -18.50
N PRO A 32 2.30 17.88 -18.51
CA PRO A 32 1.94 16.54 -18.06
C PRO A 32 2.70 15.46 -18.83
N ALA A 33 3.17 14.44 -18.11
CA ALA A 33 3.78 13.28 -18.76
C ALA A 33 2.73 12.55 -19.62
N PRO A 34 3.11 12.00 -20.78
CA PRO A 34 2.20 11.21 -21.61
C PRO A 34 1.74 9.98 -20.83
N MET A 35 0.43 9.73 -20.86
CA MET A 35 -0.17 8.56 -20.21
C MET A 35 0.19 7.30 -21.02
N PRO A 36 0.67 6.22 -20.37
CA PRO A 36 0.90 4.96 -21.06
C PRO A 36 -0.42 4.43 -21.61
N ALA A 37 -0.40 3.90 -22.84
CA ALA A 37 -1.57 3.27 -23.43
C ALA A 37 -1.94 2.02 -22.60
N LEU A 38 -3.14 2.02 -22.04
CA LEU A 38 -3.69 0.82 -21.41
C LEU A 38 -3.95 -0.22 -22.51
N PRO A 39 -3.69 -1.52 -22.25
CA PRO A 39 -4.06 -2.57 -23.18
C PRO A 39 -5.56 -2.50 -23.50
N ALA A 40 -5.91 -2.78 -24.76
CA ALA A 40 -7.30 -2.79 -25.20
C ALA A 40 -8.14 -3.68 -24.28
N ALA A 41 -9.29 -3.16 -23.83
CA ALA A 41 -10.23 -3.90 -23.02
C ALA A 41 -10.66 -5.16 -23.80
N VAL A 42 -10.23 -6.32 -23.35
CA VAL A 42 -10.69 -7.60 -23.89
C VAL A 42 -12.12 -7.78 -23.38
N PRO A 43 -13.13 -7.94 -24.26
CA PRO A 43 -14.49 -8.26 -23.82
C PRO A 43 -14.44 -9.55 -22.99
N PRO A 44 -15.15 -9.64 -21.86
CA PRO A 44 -15.15 -10.86 -21.07
C PRO A 44 -15.74 -12.00 -21.90
N ALA A 45 -14.89 -12.89 -22.38
CA ALA A 45 -15.29 -14.21 -22.84
C ALA A 45 -15.59 -15.05 -21.60
N ARG A 46 -16.73 -14.84 -20.96
CA ARG A 46 -17.19 -15.69 -19.86
C ARG A 46 -18.70 -15.70 -19.80
N GLU A 47 -19.25 -16.89 -19.58
CA GLU A 47 -20.64 -17.05 -19.19
C GLU A 47 -20.95 -16.12 -18.00
N PRO A 48 -22.17 -15.58 -17.94
CA PRO A 48 -22.59 -14.78 -16.79
C PRO A 48 -22.49 -15.63 -15.53
N VAL A 49 -21.51 -15.32 -14.68
CA VAL A 49 -21.47 -15.80 -13.30
C VAL A 49 -22.37 -14.86 -12.53
N ASP A 50 -23.57 -15.32 -12.18
CA ASP A 50 -24.59 -14.49 -11.54
C ASP A 50 -24.13 -13.91 -10.18
N ASP A 51 -23.11 -14.49 -9.54
CA ASP A 51 -22.58 -14.06 -8.23
C ASP A 51 -21.03 -14.01 -8.19
N LEU A 52 -20.40 -13.12 -8.97
CA LEU A 52 -18.96 -12.85 -8.85
C LEU A 52 -18.69 -11.68 -7.87
N VAL A 53 -17.97 -11.96 -6.78
CA VAL A 53 -17.53 -10.94 -5.82
C VAL A 53 -16.00 -10.86 -5.81
N PHE A 54 -15.45 -9.65 -5.93
CA PHE A 54 -14.01 -9.40 -5.81
C PHE A 54 -13.71 -8.42 -4.67
N ASP A 55 -12.56 -8.59 -4.05
CA ASP A 55 -12.04 -7.73 -2.99
C ASP A 55 -10.54 -7.49 -3.21
N VAL A 56 -10.02 -6.36 -2.73
CA VAL A 56 -8.60 -6.01 -2.82
C VAL A 56 -8.11 -5.66 -1.43
N ALA A 57 -7.14 -6.44 -0.95
CA ALA A 57 -6.57 -6.27 0.36
C ALA A 57 -5.05 -6.32 0.32
N ARG A 58 -4.42 -5.59 1.22
CA ARG A 58 -2.96 -5.60 1.40
C ARG A 58 -2.60 -6.64 2.47
N PRO A 59 -1.64 -7.55 2.21
CA PRO A 59 -1.11 -8.41 3.25
C PRO A 59 -0.46 -7.59 4.37
N ASP A 60 -0.67 -8.00 5.62
CA ASP A 60 0.05 -7.44 6.77
C ASP A 60 1.50 -7.96 6.85
N ALA A 61 2.23 -7.55 7.90
CA ALA A 61 3.63 -7.95 8.10
C ALA A 61 3.80 -9.46 8.28
N ASP A 62 2.75 -10.16 8.72
CA ASP A 62 2.73 -11.61 8.89
C ASP A 62 2.23 -12.33 7.63
N GLY A 63 1.95 -11.59 6.54
CA GLY A 63 1.42 -12.12 5.29
C GLY A 63 -0.07 -12.47 5.32
N ARG A 64 -0.82 -12.03 6.34
CA ARG A 64 -2.25 -12.29 6.45
C ARG A 64 -3.04 -11.27 5.64
N VAL A 65 -4.12 -11.73 5.03
CA VAL A 65 -5.02 -10.89 4.24
C VAL A 65 -6.39 -10.83 4.92
N ALA A 66 -6.83 -9.64 5.29
CA ALA A 66 -8.16 -9.42 5.84
C ALA A 66 -9.17 -9.20 4.70
N ALA A 67 -10.10 -10.14 4.51
CA ALA A 67 -11.10 -10.10 3.44
C ALA A 67 -12.54 -10.30 4.00
N ARG A 68 -12.89 -9.57 5.07
CA ARG A 68 -14.12 -9.82 5.84
C ARG A 68 -15.40 -9.69 4.99
N ALA A 69 -15.44 -8.75 4.06
CA ALA A 69 -16.58 -8.55 3.17
C ALA A 69 -16.75 -9.74 2.22
N LEU A 70 -15.65 -10.17 1.58
CA LEU A 70 -15.63 -11.32 0.69
C LEU A 70 -16.03 -12.62 1.40
N LEU A 71 -15.43 -12.91 2.56
CA LEU A 71 -15.75 -14.12 3.34
C LEU A 71 -17.22 -14.15 3.77
N ARG A 72 -17.81 -13.00 4.10
CA ARG A 72 -19.24 -12.90 4.40
C ARG A 72 -20.12 -13.14 3.18
N ALA A 73 -19.76 -12.58 2.02
CA ALA A 73 -20.48 -12.81 0.77
C ALA A 73 -20.45 -14.28 0.35
N LEU A 74 -19.31 -14.95 0.54
CA LEU A 74 -19.14 -16.40 0.33
C LEU A 74 -19.82 -17.26 1.41
N ARG A 75 -20.38 -16.63 2.46
CA ARG A 75 -21.01 -17.28 3.62
C ARG A 75 -20.06 -18.22 4.37
N TRP A 76 -18.77 -17.88 4.43
CA TRP A 76 -17.76 -18.58 5.22
C TRP A 76 -17.64 -17.92 6.61
N PRO A 77 -18.29 -18.47 7.66
CA PRO A 77 -18.23 -17.88 8.99
C PRO A 77 -16.83 -18.02 9.63
N PRO A 78 -16.54 -17.27 10.70
CA PRO A 78 -15.35 -17.53 11.50
C PRO A 78 -15.30 -18.98 11.99
N GLY A 79 -14.13 -19.62 11.86
CA GLY A 79 -13.95 -21.04 12.20
C GLY A 79 -14.31 -22.02 11.09
N HIS A 80 -14.82 -21.54 9.95
CA HIS A 80 -15.05 -22.37 8.77
C HIS A 80 -13.73 -22.93 8.24
N ARG A 81 -13.68 -24.24 7.99
CA ARG A 81 -12.49 -24.89 7.45
C ARG A 81 -12.43 -24.62 5.95
N LEU A 82 -11.30 -24.10 5.49
CA LEU A 82 -11.07 -23.85 4.07
C LEU A 82 -9.98 -24.77 3.55
N HIS A 83 -10.18 -25.30 2.35
CA HIS A 83 -9.15 -25.98 1.60
C HIS A 83 -8.40 -24.97 0.75
N ILE A 84 -7.07 -24.99 0.80
CA ILE A 84 -6.22 -24.03 0.09
C ILE A 84 -5.24 -24.81 -0.76
N ASP A 85 -5.28 -24.53 -2.07
CA ASP A 85 -4.32 -25.05 -3.03
C ASP A 85 -3.49 -23.93 -3.63
N VAL A 86 -2.22 -24.22 -3.88
CA VAL A 86 -1.33 -23.31 -4.60
C VAL A 86 -1.26 -23.75 -6.05
N THR A 87 -1.59 -22.85 -6.97
CA THR A 87 -1.46 -23.05 -8.41
C THR A 87 -0.46 -22.03 -8.97
N ARG A 88 -0.49 -21.75 -10.28
CA ARG A 88 0.48 -20.90 -11.02
C ARG A 88 0.52 -19.45 -10.50
N GLY A 89 1.08 -19.22 -9.31
CA GLY A 89 1.13 -17.94 -8.61
C GLY A 89 -0.17 -17.52 -7.91
N LEU A 90 -1.15 -18.43 -7.78
CA LEU A 90 -2.47 -18.13 -7.21
C LEU A 90 -2.80 -19.08 -6.06
N LEU A 91 -3.51 -18.57 -5.06
CA LEU A 91 -4.13 -19.37 -4.00
C LEU A 91 -5.58 -19.64 -4.38
N LEU A 92 -5.92 -20.91 -4.62
CA LEU A 92 -7.29 -21.35 -4.81
C LEU A 92 -7.85 -21.77 -3.45
N ILE A 93 -8.89 -21.07 -2.99
CA ILE A 93 -9.52 -21.32 -1.70
C ILE A 93 -10.92 -21.89 -1.95
N ARG A 94 -11.22 -23.05 -1.37
CA ARG A 94 -12.47 -23.78 -1.58
C ARG A 94 -13.08 -24.19 -0.25
N ASP A 95 -14.40 -24.29 -0.26
CA ASP A 95 -15.15 -24.87 0.83
C ASP A 95 -15.16 -26.40 0.66
N PRO A 96 -14.53 -27.18 1.57
CA PRO A 96 -14.42 -28.63 1.42
C PRO A 96 -15.77 -29.35 1.51
N ASP A 97 -16.78 -28.72 2.10
CA ASP A 97 -18.13 -29.30 2.25
C ASP A 97 -19.05 -28.90 1.09
N ARG A 98 -18.58 -28.00 0.21
CA ARG A 98 -19.28 -27.55 -0.98
C ARG A 98 -18.74 -28.26 -2.21
N THR A 99 -18.68 -29.59 -2.16
CA THR A 99 -18.32 -30.43 -3.31
C THR A 99 -19.57 -30.62 -4.18
N GLY A 100 -19.83 -29.65 -5.05
CA GLY A 100 -20.58 -29.89 -6.27
C GLY A 100 -19.58 -30.38 -7.32
N ASP A 101 -19.67 -31.67 -7.64
CA ASP A 101 -19.45 -32.27 -8.96
C ASP A 101 -18.77 -31.37 -10.00
N ASP A 102 -17.44 -31.45 -10.11
CA ASP A 102 -16.68 -30.95 -11.27
C ASP A 102 -15.45 -31.86 -11.45
N ASP A 103 -15.75 -33.12 -11.73
CA ASP A 103 -14.82 -34.02 -12.39
C ASP A 103 -14.85 -33.69 -13.89
N ILE A 104 -14.09 -32.66 -14.30
CA ILE A 104 -13.89 -32.35 -15.72
C ILE A 104 -12.58 -33.03 -16.15
N THR A 105 -12.74 -34.27 -16.63
CA THR A 105 -11.78 -34.91 -17.55
C THR A 105 -11.98 -34.39 -18.96
#